data_AF-A0A3D4B7R3-F1
#
_entry.id   AF-A0A3D4B7R3-F1
#
_cell.length_a   1.000
_cell.length_b   1.000
_cell.length_c   1.000
_cell.angle_alpha   90.00
_cell.angle_beta   90.00
_cell.angle_gamma   90.00
#
_symmetry.space_group_name_H-M   'P 1'
#
loop_
_entity.id
_entity.type
_entity.pdbx_description
1 polymer ?
#
loop_
_entity_poly.entity_id
_entity_poly.type
_entity_poly.pdbx_seq_one_letter_code
_entity_poly.pdbx_strand_id
1 'polypeptide(L)' 'MFDEILAEEYPKQITLENSAEVTIRLLSSGDTDALYQFFQSISRDDRMFLRDNVRDKSVIEGWCRNMDLEHVIPVLAL' A
#
# COMPACT_ATOMS: atom_id res chain seq x y z
N MET A 1 -10.38 3.39 19.78
CA MET A 1 -9.32 4.42 19.90
C MET A 1 -8.45 4.49 18.66
N PHE A 2 -7.65 3.47 18.29
CA PHE A 2 -6.83 3.53 17.06
C PHE A 2 -7.67 3.53 15.77
N ASP A 3 -8.73 2.71 15.70
CA ASP A 3 -9.62 2.67 14.53
C ASP A 3 -10.32 4.01 14.26
N GLU A 4 -10.68 4.75 15.32
CA GLU A 4 -11.31 6.07 15.21
C GLU A 4 -10.34 7.09 14.62
N ILE A 5 -9.08 7.09 15.08
CA ILE A 5 -8.02 7.94 14.52
C ILE A 5 -7.76 7.59 13.05
N LEU A 6 -7.71 6.29 12.71
CA LEU A 6 -7.50 5.85 11.34
C LEU A 6 -8.65 6.27 10.42
N ALA A 7 -9.89 6.22 10.91
CA ALA A 7 -11.07 6.67 10.17
C ALA A 7 -11.12 8.19 9.99
N GLU A 8 -10.56 8.97 10.93
CA GLU A 8 -10.41 10.42 10.79
C GLU A 8 -9.28 10.79 9.81
N GLU A 9 -8.20 10.03 9.77
CA GLU A 9 -7.03 10.32 8.93
C GLU A 9 -7.11 9.78 7.50
N TYR A 10 -7.84 8.68 7.28
CA TYR A 10 -7.92 8.02 5.98
C TYR A 10 -9.36 7.65 5.59
N PRO A 11 -9.73 7.81 4.31
CA PRO A 11 -8.91 8.32 3.21
C PRO A 11 -8.72 9.85 3.27
N LYS A 12 -7.60 10.34 2.72
CA LYS A 12 -7.38 11.78 2.52
C LYS A 12 -6.88 12.09 1.12
N GLN A 13 -7.26 13.26 0.63
CA GLN A 13 -6.81 13.78 -0.66
C GLN A 13 -5.65 14.74 -0.45
N ILE A 14 -4.64 14.63 -1.32
CA ILE A 14 -3.52 15.57 -1.38
C ILE A 14 -3.33 16.06 -2.81
N THR A 15 -2.78 17.26 -2.95
CA THR A 15 -2.37 17.81 -4.23
C THR A 15 -0.84 17.82 -4.27
N LEU A 16 -0.27 17.13 -5.25
CA LEU A 16 1.18 17.12 -5.49
C LEU A 16 1.63 18.46 -6.11
N GLU A 17 2.93 18.73 -6.11
CA GLU A 17 3.50 19.97 -6.68
C GLU A 17 3.14 20.16 -8.17
N ASN A 18 2.97 19.06 -8.90
CA ASN A 18 2.54 19.07 -10.30
C ASN A 18 1.01 19.24 -10.47
N SER A 19 0.30 19.63 -9.41
CA SER A 19 -1.17 19.78 -9.36
C SER A 19 -1.97 18.48 -9.54
N ALA A 20 -1.32 17.30 -9.51
CA ALA A 20 -2.05 16.03 -9.52
C ALA A 20 -2.74 15.80 -8.17
N GLU A 21 -4.03 15.46 -8.21
CA GLU A 21 -4.77 15.01 -7.03
C GLU A 21 -4.51 13.52 -6.80
N VAL A 22 -4.13 13.18 -5.58
CA VAL A 22 -3.83 11.81 -5.16
C VAL A 22 -4.68 11.49 -3.93
N THR A 23 -5.27 10.30 -3.90
CA THR A 23 -5.96 9.80 -2.71
C THR A 23 -5.04 8.86 -1.96
N ILE A 24 -4.76 9.18 -0.69
CA ILE A 24 -4.07 8.29 0.23
C ILE A 24 -5.12 7.56 1.06
N ARG A 25 -5.08 6.23 1.07
CA ARG A 25 -6.00 5.40 1.87
C ARG A 25 -5.32 4.15 2.43
N LEU A 26 -5.95 3.52 3.40
CA LEU A 26 -5.49 2.21 3.91
C LEU A 26 -5.52 1.14 2.80
N LEU A 27 -4.57 0.22 2.87
CA LEU A 27 -4.57 -1.00 2.08
C LEU A 27 -5.80 -1.85 2.45
N SER A 28 -6.41 -2.47 1.45
CA SER A 28 -7.51 -3.42 1.61
C SER A 28 -7.14 -4.78 1.04
N SER A 29 -7.86 -5.83 1.44
CA SER A 29 -7.67 -7.17 0.88
C SER A 29 -7.94 -7.24 -0.63
N GLY A 30 -8.79 -6.34 -1.16
CA GLY A 30 -9.10 -6.23 -2.58
C GLY A 30 -7.98 -5.67 -3.45
N ASP A 31 -6.93 -5.11 -2.85
CA ASP A 31 -5.84 -4.43 -3.58
C ASP A 31 -4.74 -5.38 -4.05
N THR A 32 -4.80 -6.66 -3.68
CA THR A 32 -3.76 -7.66 -3.96
C THR A 32 -3.25 -7.59 -5.41
N ASP A 33 -4.16 -7.58 -6.38
CA ASP A 33 -3.79 -7.59 -7.80
C ASP A 33 -3.15 -6.27 -8.24
N ALA A 34 -3.74 -5.13 -7.85
CA ALA A 34 -3.20 -3.81 -8.20
C ALA A 34 -1.82 -3.58 -7.56
N LEU A 35 -1.68 -3.97 -6.29
CA LEU A 35 -0.43 -3.88 -5.54
C LEU A 35 0.65 -4.79 -6.14
N TYR A 36 0.28 -6.00 -6.55
CA TYR A 36 1.20 -6.90 -7.26
C TYR A 36 1.67 -6.28 -8.58
N GLN A 37 0.75 -5.74 -9.40
CA GLN A 37 1.11 -5.07 -10.66
C GLN A 37 2.03 -3.87 -10.44
N PHE A 38 1.81 -3.10 -9.37
CA PHE A 38 2.70 -2.01 -8.98
C PHE A 38 4.13 -2.52 -8.73
N PHE A 39 4.33 -3.56 -7.93
CA PHE A 39 5.67 -4.10 -7.68
C PHE A 39 6.33 -4.73 -8.92
N GLN A 40 5.53 -5.24 -9.86
CA GLN A 40 6.03 -5.76 -11.12
C GLN A 40 6.52 -4.66 -12.06
N SER A 41 5.97 -3.45 -11.98
CA SER A 41 6.40 -2.30 -12.78
C SER A 41 7.72 -1.69 -12.31
N ILE A 42 8.11 -1.92 -11.04
CA ILE A 42 9.40 -1.49 -10.49
C ILE A 42 10.55 -2.19 -11.23
N SER A 43 11.68 -1.48 -11.41
CA SER A 43 12.86 -2.05 -12.04
C SER A 43 13.44 -3.23 -11.22
N ARG A 44 14.23 -4.10 -11.84
CA ARG A 44 14.91 -5.18 -11.10
C ARG A 44 15.88 -4.62 -10.06
N ASP A 45 16.62 -3.58 -10.42
CA ASP A 45 17.66 -3.01 -9.58
C ASP A 45 17.03 -2.35 -8.34
N ASP A 46 15.89 -1.69 -8.47
CA ASP A 46 15.21 -1.11 -7.30
C ASP A 46 14.62 -2.20 -6.40
N ARG A 47 14.07 -3.28 -6.98
CA ARG A 47 13.50 -4.39 -6.21
C ARG A 47 14.53 -5.11 -5.34
N MET A 48 15.82 -5.08 -5.68
CA MET A 48 16.85 -5.78 -4.89
C MET A 48 17.04 -5.16 -3.50
N PHE A 49 16.55 -3.95 -3.29
CA PHE A 49 16.57 -3.26 -2.00
C PHE A 49 15.31 -3.51 -1.15
N LEU A 50 14.29 -4.18 -1.70
CA LEU A 50 13.09 -4.53 -0.94
C LEU A 50 13.40 -5.70 0.00
N ARG A 51 12.84 -5.64 1.21
CA ARG A 51 13.03 -6.67 2.24
C ARG A 51 12.52 -8.04 1.79
N ASP A 52 11.33 -8.05 1.18
CA ASP A 52 10.63 -9.25 0.76
C ASP A 52 10.63 -9.39 -0.77
N ASN A 53 10.51 -10.64 -1.24
CA ASN A 53 10.41 -10.92 -2.67
C ASN A 53 9.01 -10.58 -3.21
N VAL A 54 8.81 -9.31 -3.59
CA VAL A 54 7.55 -8.82 -4.12
C VAL A 54 7.16 -9.38 -5.51
N ARG A 55 8.04 -10.17 -6.16
CA ARG A 55 7.69 -10.89 -7.39
C ARG A 55 6.85 -12.13 -7.12
N ASP A 56 6.92 -12.66 -5.90
CA ASP A 56 6.07 -13.75 -5.45
C ASP A 56 4.73 -13.17 -5.02
N LYS A 57 3.68 -13.45 -5.80
CA LYS A 57 2.32 -12.95 -5.51
C LYS A 57 1.82 -13.42 -4.14
N SER A 58 2.28 -14.58 -3.64
CA SER A 58 1.87 -15.10 -2.33
C SER A 58 2.32 -14.21 -1.17
N VAL A 59 3.42 -13.47 -1.33
CA VAL A 59 3.90 -12.47 -0.36
C VAL A 59 2.89 -11.32 -0.26
N ILE A 60 2.49 -10.76 -1.40
CA ILE A 60 1.54 -9.64 -1.47
C ILE A 60 0.17 -10.06 -0.93
N GLU A 61 -0.29 -11.23 -1.32
CA GLU A 61 -1.50 -11.84 -0.78
C GLU A 61 -1.44 -12.04 0.75
N GLY A 62 -0.28 -12.45 1.26
CA GLY A 62 -0.04 -12.60 2.69
C GLY A 62 -0.20 -11.27 3.44
N TRP A 63 0.34 -10.18 2.88
CA TRP A 63 0.16 -8.83 3.43
C TRP A 63 -1.29 -8.41 3.42
N CYS A 64 -1.99 -8.54 2.29
CA CYS A 64 -3.39 -8.15 2.14
C CYS A 64 -4.35 -8.96 3.02
N ARG A 65 -4.04 -10.23 3.33
CA ARG A 65 -4.88 -11.08 4.19
C ARG A 65 -4.60 -10.91 5.69
N ASN A 66 -3.34 -10.68 6.07
CA ASN A 66 -2.90 -10.69 7.46
C ASN A 66 -2.51 -9.28 7.94
N MET A 67 -3.27 -8.26 7.55
CA MET A 67 -3.00 -6.89 7.99
C MET A 67 -3.24 -6.76 9.49
N ASP A 68 -2.19 -6.35 10.20
CA ASP A 68 -2.22 -6.04 11.62
C ASP A 68 -1.99 -4.54 11.79
N LEU A 69 -3.10 -3.80 11.87
CA LEU A 69 -3.11 -2.34 11.96
C LEU A 69 -2.59 -1.80 13.30
N GLU A 70 -2.43 -2.66 14.31
CA GLU A 70 -1.80 -2.27 15.58
C GLU A 70 -0.27 -2.17 15.45
N HIS A 71 0.30 -2.89 14.48
CA HIS A 71 1.75 -2.97 14.27
C HIS A 71 2.21 -2.19 13.04
N VAL A 72 1.42 -2.22 11.96
CA VAL A 72 1.75 -1.56 10.68
C VAL A 72 0.48 -0.97 10.08
N ILE A 73 0.52 0.29 9.69
CA ILE A 73 -0.58 0.97 8.99
C ILE A 73 -0.18 1.09 7.51
N PRO A 74 -0.49 0.10 6.65
CA PRO A 74 -0.18 0.16 5.23
C PRO A 74 -1.11 1.13 4.53
N VAL A 75 -0.54 2.10 3.81
CA VAL A 75 -1.28 3.07 2.99
C VAL A 75 -0.88 2.95 1.53
N LEU A 76 -1.84 3.22 0.65
CA LEU A 76 -1.67 3.32 -0.80
C LEU A 76 -1.93 4.75 -1.24
N ALA A 77 -1.14 5.20 -2.22
CA ALA A 77 -1.40 6.43 -2.97
C ALA A 77 -1.95 6.04 -4.36
N LEU A 78 -3.14 6.54 -4.67
CA LEU A 78 -3.88 6.27 -5.91
C LEU A 78 -4.07 7.55 -6.73
#